data_AF-A0A0R1KD95-F1
#
_entry.id   AF-A0A0R1KD95-F1
#
_cell.length_a   1.000
_cell.length_b   1.000
_cell.length_c   1.000
_cell.angle_alpha   90.00
_cell.angle_beta   90.00
_cell.angle_gamma   90.00
#
_symmetry.space_group_name_H-M   'P 1'
#
loop_
_entity.id
_entity.type
_entity.pdbx_description
1 polymer ?
#
loop_
_entity_poly.entity_id
_entity_poly.type
_entity_poly.pdbx_seq_one_letter_code
_entity_poly.pdbx_strand_id
1 'polypeptide(L)'
;MTVYDSTINGEYLGWNTKNLTLINCTIESDQGLCYVDHLVMKNCKLLETDLAFEYCSDIDAEITSSIVSVKNPINGKISAESIGEIIFDDDDIDASKTEIKCDTEASANV
;
A
#
# COMPACT_ATOMS: atom_id res chain seq x y z
N MET A 1 0.17 -11.45 12.41
CA MET A 1 1.27 -12.26 11.84
C MET A 1 2.35 -11.29 11.39
N THR A 2 3.63 -11.61 11.63
CA THR A 2 4.73 -10.75 11.21
C THR A 2 5.72 -11.52 10.36
N VAL A 3 6.11 -10.93 9.23
CA VAL A 3 7.12 -11.47 8.30
C VAL A 3 8.27 -10.48 8.21
N TYR A 4 9.49 -11.01 8.16
CA TYR A 4 10.74 -10.25 8.20
C TYR A 4 11.65 -10.64 7.04
N ASP A 5 12.44 -9.68 6.54
CA ASP A 5 13.63 -9.90 5.70
C ASP A 5 13.39 -10.87 4.52
N SER A 6 12.23 -10.73 3.88
CA SER A 6 11.73 -11.70 2.89
C SER A 6 11.43 -11.04 1.56
N THR A 7 11.65 -11.79 0.48
CA THR A 7 11.08 -11.48 -0.83
C THR A 7 9.83 -12.32 -1.04
N ILE A 8 8.72 -11.68 -1.37
CA ILE A 8 7.43 -12.32 -1.58
C ILE A 8 6.97 -11.96 -2.98
N ASN A 9 6.76 -12.98 -3.82
CA ASN A 9 6.22 -12.81 -5.15
C ASN A 9 4.98 -13.72 -5.27
N GLY A 10 3.88 -13.13 -5.74
CA GLY A 10 2.63 -13.85 -5.99
C GLY A 10 1.46 -12.88 -6.07
N GLU A 11 0.39 -13.32 -6.71
CA GLU A 11 -0.84 -12.53 -6.87
C GLU A 11 -1.65 -12.50 -5.55
N TYR A 12 -2.34 -11.38 -5.31
CA TYR A 12 -3.27 -11.20 -4.18
C TYR A 12 -2.65 -11.45 -2.80
N LEU A 13 -1.38 -11.05 -2.60
CA LEU A 13 -0.70 -11.26 -1.32
C LEU A 13 -1.52 -10.68 -0.15
N GLY A 14 -1.78 -11.48 0.88
CA GLY A 14 -2.40 -10.99 2.12
C GLY A 14 -3.88 -10.63 1.98
N TRP A 15 -4.55 -11.02 0.90
CA TRP A 15 -5.97 -10.74 0.68
C TRP A 15 -6.84 -11.14 1.88
N ASN A 16 -7.78 -10.29 2.28
CA ASN A 16 -8.75 -10.55 3.36
C ASN A 16 -8.09 -10.96 4.70
N THR A 17 -6.96 -10.35 5.05
CA THR A 17 -6.19 -10.66 6.26
C THR A 17 -6.39 -9.62 7.35
N LYS A 18 -6.13 -9.98 8.61
CA LYS A 18 -6.09 -9.05 9.75
C LYS A 18 -4.75 -9.08 10.47
N ASN A 19 -4.30 -7.93 10.97
CA ASN A 19 -3.07 -7.77 11.76
C ASN A 19 -1.83 -8.32 11.03
N LEU A 20 -1.58 -7.83 9.82
CA LEU A 20 -0.41 -8.19 9.03
C LEU A 20 0.71 -7.16 9.25
N THR A 21 1.89 -7.64 9.59
CA THR A 21 3.08 -6.80 9.72
C THR A 21 4.19 -7.32 8.81
N LEU A 22 4.74 -6.44 7.99
CA LEU A 22 5.82 -6.72 7.04
C LEU A 22 7.00 -5.80 7.36
N ILE A 23 8.18 -6.36 7.58
CA ILE A 23 9.36 -5.58 7.99
C ILE A 23 10.53 -5.99 7.11
N ASN A 24 11.17 -5.03 6.45
CA ASN A 24 12.29 -5.27 5.53
C ASN A 24 11.94 -6.24 4.38
N CYS A 25 10.69 -6.22 3.92
CA CYS A 25 10.23 -7.12 2.86
C CYS A 25 10.27 -6.45 1.49
N THR A 26 10.61 -7.21 0.45
CA THR A 26 10.37 -6.83 -0.95
C THR A 26 9.20 -7.63 -1.48
N ILE A 27 8.21 -6.97 -2.04
CA ILE A 27 6.96 -7.56 -2.48
C ILE A 27 6.74 -7.23 -3.95
N GLU A 28 6.28 -8.22 -4.70
CA GLU A 28 5.82 -8.08 -6.08
C GLU A 28 4.49 -8.83 -6.21
N SER A 29 3.40 -8.10 -6.45
CA SER A 29 2.05 -8.66 -6.45
C SER A 29 1.12 -7.82 -7.31
N ASP A 30 0.40 -8.45 -8.24
CA ASP A 30 -0.84 -7.88 -8.80
C ASP A 30 -1.89 -7.83 -7.68
N GLN A 31 -2.54 -6.67 -7.52
CA GLN A 31 -3.59 -6.42 -6.52
C GLN A 31 -3.22 -6.93 -5.11
N GLY A 32 -1.96 -6.65 -4.74
CA GLY A 32 -1.42 -7.05 -3.45
C GLY A 32 -2.06 -6.29 -2.30
N LEU A 33 -2.20 -6.98 -1.18
CA LEU A 33 -2.58 -6.41 0.11
C LEU A 33 -3.96 -5.77 0.11
N CYS A 34 -4.92 -6.24 -0.69
CA CYS A 34 -6.29 -5.73 -0.61
C CYS A 34 -7.07 -6.35 0.57
N TYR A 35 -8.01 -5.59 1.12
CA TYR A 35 -8.90 -5.97 2.23
C TYR A 35 -8.14 -6.35 3.51
N VAL A 36 -6.99 -5.72 3.77
CA VAL A 36 -6.22 -5.94 5.00
C VAL A 36 -6.69 -4.97 6.09
N ASP A 37 -7.07 -5.53 7.24
CA ASP A 37 -7.44 -4.78 8.43
C ASP A 37 -6.26 -4.76 9.42
N HIS A 38 -5.76 -3.58 9.79
CA HIS A 38 -4.54 -3.36 10.57
C HIS A 38 -3.28 -3.87 9.83
N LEU A 39 -2.84 -3.09 8.84
CA LEU A 39 -1.62 -3.35 8.06
C LEU A 39 -0.46 -2.47 8.54
N VAL A 40 0.66 -3.09 8.90
CA VAL A 40 1.92 -2.39 9.20
C VAL A 40 2.98 -2.82 8.21
N MET A 41 3.63 -1.87 7.54
CA MET A 41 4.79 -2.11 6.68
C MET A 41 5.92 -1.18 7.08
N LYS A 42 7.12 -1.72 7.30
CA LYS A 42 8.30 -0.93 7.69
C LYS A 42 9.48 -1.28 6.82
N ASN A 43 10.10 -0.25 6.24
CA ASN A 43 11.24 -0.39 5.34
C ASN A 43 10.97 -1.45 4.24
N CYS A 44 9.79 -1.40 3.63
CA CYS A 44 9.37 -2.34 2.60
C CYS A 44 9.61 -1.79 1.20
N LYS A 45 9.72 -2.68 0.22
CA LYS A 45 9.71 -2.33 -1.20
C LYS A 45 8.53 -2.99 -1.89
N LEU A 46 7.83 -2.23 -2.71
CA LEU A 46 6.83 -2.73 -3.65
C LEU A 46 7.39 -2.61 -5.06
N LEU A 47 7.46 -3.71 -5.79
CA LEU A 47 7.92 -3.79 -7.18
C LEU A 47 6.75 -4.22 -8.05
N GLU A 48 6.52 -3.56 -9.18
CA GLU A 48 5.47 -3.91 -10.14
C GLU A 48 4.10 -4.23 -9.48
N THR A 49 3.79 -3.54 -8.38
CA THR A 49 2.60 -3.79 -7.55
C THR A 49 1.58 -2.70 -7.82
N ASP A 50 0.53 -3.06 -8.55
CA ASP A 50 -0.59 -2.19 -8.92
C ASP A 50 -1.82 -2.45 -8.03
N LEU A 51 -2.72 -1.48 -8.02
CA LEU A 51 -4.01 -1.49 -7.33
C LEU A 51 -3.89 -1.90 -5.85
N ALA A 52 -2.77 -1.54 -5.23
CA ALA A 52 -2.44 -1.95 -3.89
C ALA A 52 -3.35 -1.25 -2.86
N PHE A 53 -3.50 -1.89 -1.70
CA PHE A 53 -4.20 -1.36 -0.52
C PHE A 53 -5.72 -1.18 -0.66
N GLU A 54 -6.34 -1.77 -1.70
CA GLU A 54 -7.79 -1.65 -1.90
C GLU A 54 -8.55 -2.08 -0.64
N TYR A 55 -9.39 -1.19 -0.12
CA TYR A 55 -10.18 -1.40 1.11
C TYR A 55 -9.37 -1.80 2.34
N CYS A 56 -8.12 -1.36 2.47
CA CYS A 56 -7.35 -1.54 3.70
C CYS A 56 -7.70 -0.53 4.78
N SER A 57 -7.70 -0.96 6.03
CA SER A 57 -7.92 -0.10 7.22
C SER A 57 -6.73 -0.12 8.17
N ASP A 58 -6.57 0.98 8.92
CA ASP A 58 -5.54 1.13 9.95
C ASP A 58 -4.13 0.86 9.37
N ILE A 59 -3.85 1.46 8.21
CA ILE A 59 -2.58 1.32 7.49
C ILE A 59 -1.50 2.17 8.17
N ASP A 60 -0.33 1.59 8.41
CA ASP A 60 0.92 2.27 8.76
C ASP A 60 2.03 1.70 7.88
N ALA A 61 2.20 2.27 6.68
CA ALA A 61 3.08 1.72 5.63
C ALA A 61 4.21 2.69 5.26
N GLU A 62 5.45 2.25 5.48
CA GLU A 62 6.69 2.90 5.03
C GLU A 62 7.30 2.08 3.88
N ILE A 63 7.14 2.58 2.65
CA ILE A 63 7.67 1.98 1.43
C ILE A 63 8.87 2.81 0.93
N THR A 64 9.98 2.14 0.65
CA THR A 64 11.25 2.76 0.21
C THR A 64 11.50 2.51 -1.28
N SER A 65 10.44 2.50 -2.08
CA SER A 65 10.44 2.37 -3.54
C SER A 65 9.26 3.11 -4.13
N SER A 66 9.21 3.23 -5.46
CA SER A 66 8.02 3.65 -6.18
C SER A 66 6.92 2.58 -6.11
N ILE A 67 5.66 3.00 -5.95
CA ILE A 67 4.48 2.14 -6.04
C ILE A 67 3.80 2.39 -7.41
N VAL A 68 3.34 1.34 -8.09
CA VAL A 68 2.66 1.51 -9.39
C VAL A 68 1.34 2.23 -9.20
N SER A 69 0.44 1.70 -8.38
CA SER A 69 -0.79 2.41 -8.01
C SER A 69 -1.35 2.01 -6.65
N VAL A 70 -2.04 2.96 -6.02
CA VAL A 70 -2.78 2.78 -4.76
C VAL A 70 -4.25 3.02 -5.06
N LYS A 71 -5.13 2.15 -4.57
CA LYS A 71 -6.57 2.25 -4.83
C LYS A 71 -7.39 2.18 -3.55
N ASN A 72 -8.36 3.07 -3.39
CA ASN A 72 -9.43 3.02 -2.39
C ASN A 72 -9.04 2.54 -0.97
N PRO A 73 -7.93 3.00 -0.34
CA PRO A 73 -7.67 2.69 1.06
C PRO A 73 -8.73 3.32 1.96
N ILE A 74 -9.23 2.59 2.96
CA ILE A 74 -10.28 3.06 3.88
C ILE A 74 -9.73 4.18 4.78
N ASN A 75 -8.55 3.97 5.36
CA ASN A 75 -7.85 4.95 6.19
C ASN A 75 -6.40 4.53 6.47
N GLY A 76 -5.58 5.48 6.92
CA GLY A 76 -4.25 5.21 7.46
C GLY A 76 -3.19 6.12 6.88
N LYS A 77 -1.95 5.63 6.83
CA LYS A 77 -0.77 6.36 6.39
C LYS A 77 0.06 5.52 5.44
N ILE A 78 0.41 6.10 4.29
CA ILE A 78 1.26 5.48 3.28
C ILE A 78 2.35 6.49 2.93
N SER A 79 3.61 6.12 3.11
CA SER A 79 4.75 6.85 2.56
C SER A 79 5.49 6.02 1.52
N ALA A 80 5.90 6.66 0.43
CA ALA A 80 6.63 6.03 -0.67
C ALA A 80 7.66 7.01 -1.27
N GLU A 81 8.58 6.52 -2.10
CA GLU A 81 9.43 7.44 -2.88
C GLU A 81 8.59 8.22 -3.89
N SER A 82 7.71 7.51 -4.59
CA SER A 82 6.71 8.04 -5.51
C SER A 82 5.55 7.04 -5.67
N ILE A 83 4.41 7.52 -6.16
CA ILE A 83 3.26 6.70 -6.52
C ILE A 83 2.84 7.10 -7.92
N GLY A 84 2.72 6.13 -8.82
CA GLY A 84 2.34 6.38 -10.21
C GLY A 84 0.91 6.91 -10.32
N GLU A 85 -0.05 6.20 -9.72
CA GLU A 85 -1.46 6.57 -9.72
C GLU A 85 -2.10 6.37 -8.35
N ILE A 86 -2.95 7.32 -7.95
CA ILE A 86 -3.78 7.23 -6.75
C ILE A 86 -5.23 7.28 -7.19
N ILE A 87 -5.97 6.21 -6.89
CA ILE A 87 -7.33 6.00 -7.40
C ILE A 87 -8.31 6.06 -6.21
N PHE A 88 -9.26 6.98 -6.30
CA PHE A 88 -10.42 7.09 -5.40
C PHE A 88 -11.68 7.17 -6.26
N ASP A 89 -12.18 6.01 -6.68
CA ASP A 89 -13.33 5.86 -7.59
C ASP A 89 -14.57 5.23 -6.93
N ASP A 90 -14.50 4.93 -5.64
CA ASP A 90 -15.63 4.50 -4.81
C ASP A 90 -16.14 5.66 -3.94
N ASP A 91 -17.40 6.03 -4.13
CA ASP A 91 -18.08 7.12 -3.41
C ASP A 91 -18.19 6.88 -1.89
N ASP A 92 -18.10 5.63 -1.42
CA ASP A 92 -18.15 5.29 0.00
C ASP A 92 -16.77 5.49 0.70
N ILE A 93 -15.71 5.78 -0.06
CA ILE A 93 -14.36 5.98 0.47
C ILE A 93 -14.04 7.47 0.64
N ASP A 94 -13.80 7.84 1.90
CA ASP A 94 -13.35 9.18 2.26
C ASP A 94 -11.83 9.30 2.14
N ALA A 95 -11.36 9.82 1.00
CA ALA A 95 -9.94 10.02 0.71
C ALA A 95 -9.19 10.85 1.78
N SER A 96 -9.89 11.71 2.54
CA SER A 96 -9.27 12.51 3.60
C SER A 96 -8.80 11.69 4.81
N LYS A 97 -9.25 10.44 4.93
CA LYS A 97 -8.84 9.52 6.01
C LYS A 97 -7.52 8.80 5.74
N THR A 98 -6.96 8.96 4.53
CA THR A 98 -5.68 8.37 4.17
C THR A 98 -4.65 9.46 3.92
N GLU A 99 -3.60 9.48 4.73
CA GLU A 99 -2.45 10.36 4.56
C GLU A 99 -1.45 9.69 3.61
N ILE A 100 -1.24 10.28 2.43
CA ILE A 100 -0.25 9.80 1.45
C ILE A 100 0.88 10.81 1.35
N LYS A 101 2.12 10.35 1.50
CA LYS A 101 3.34 11.17 1.38
C LYS A 101 4.31 10.53 0.38
N CYS A 102 4.81 11.35 -0.54
CA CYS A 102 5.86 10.95 -1.47
C CYS A 102 7.12 11.79 -1.23
N ASP A 103 8.30 11.18 -1.25
CA ASP A 103 9.58 11.90 -1.09
C ASP A 103 9.90 12.80 -2.30
N THR A 104 9.42 12.40 -3.46
CA THR A 104 9.42 13.22 -4.66
C THR A 104 7.99 13.69 -4.90
N GLU A 105 7.75 15.01 -4.94
CA GLU A 105 6.45 15.57 -5.27
C GLU A 105 6.00 15.01 -6.63
N ALA A 106 4.98 14.13 -6.62
CA ALA A 106 4.31 13.72 -7.84
C ALA A 106 3.72 14.99 -8.46
N SER A 107 4.16 15.35 -9.66
CA SER A 107 3.61 16.45 -10.43
C SER A 107 2.11 16.25 -10.59
N ALA A 108 1.32 16.92 -9.75
CA ALA A 108 -0.12 16.95 -9.86
C ALA A 108 -0.48 17.70 -11.15
N ASN A 109 -0.80 16.97 -12.21
CA ASN A 109 -1.51 17.54 -13.35
C ASN A 109 -2.97 17.67 -12.95
N VAL A 110 -3.38 18.91 -12.69
CA VAL A 110 -4.78 19.36 -12.56
C VAL A 110 -5.43 19.42 -13.94
#